data_AF-A0A9D4E511-F1
#
_entry.id   AF-A0A9D4E511-F1
#
_cell.length_a   1.000
_cell.length_b   1.000
_cell.length_c   1.000
_cell.angle_alpha   90.00
_cell.angle_beta   90.00
_cell.angle_gamma   90.00
#
_symmetry.space_group_name_H-M   'P 1'
#
loop_
_entity.id
_entity.type
_entity.pdbx_description
1 polymer ?
#
loop_
_entity_poly.entity_id
_entity_poly.type
_entity_poly.pdbx_seq_one_letter_code
_entity_poly.pdbx_strand_id
1 'polypeptide(L)'
;MHCYSPITGRLLAIPVKAVSYIDHVTEAAMLKVSILMRDTQRDNLYVAQETFRLRTPDLNIKCYNSSCQVDREVTLRMSFSNPLDQPLTQSYLYVESAGADDPRLLPVRSTPAACEMTCDVELTFQRKGRHLIYANFFCKDLHNAKGVFEVYVQ
;
A
#
# COMPACT_ATOMS: atom_id res chain seq x y z
N MET A 1 -42.25 7.76 -38.17
CA MET A 1 -40.77 7.66 -38.15
C MET A 1 -40.29 8.56 -37.02
N HIS A 2 -40.15 8.03 -35.81
CA HIS A 2 -39.75 8.80 -34.62
C HIS A 2 -38.24 8.72 -34.48
N CYS A 3 -37.56 9.85 -34.65
CA CYS A 3 -36.12 9.99 -34.44
C CYS A 3 -35.82 9.84 -32.94
N TYR A 4 -35.12 8.78 -32.56
CA TYR A 4 -34.48 8.71 -31.25
C TYR A 4 -33.33 9.72 -31.25
N SER A 5 -33.46 10.78 -30.45
CA SER A 5 -32.31 11.61 -30.09
C SER A 5 -31.24 10.72 -29.45
N PRO A 6 -29.94 10.87 -29.79
CA PRO A 6 -28.91 10.13 -29.10
C PRO A 6 -28.94 10.54 -27.63
N ILE A 7 -28.82 9.56 -26.72
CA ILE A 7 -28.58 9.81 -25.31
C ILE A 7 -27.19 10.46 -25.22
N THR A 8 -27.15 11.79 -25.17
CA THR A 8 -25.94 12.54 -24.87
C THR A 8 -25.66 12.41 -23.38
N GLY A 9 -24.92 11.37 -23.00
CA GLY A 9 -24.40 11.23 -21.65
C GLY A 9 -23.48 12.42 -21.32
N ARG A 10 -23.70 13.07 -20.18
CA ARG A 10 -22.80 14.11 -19.67
C ARG A 10 -21.87 13.49 -18.65
N LEU A 11 -20.56 13.55 -18.90
CA LEU A 11 -19.55 13.13 -17.93
C LEU A 11 -19.46 14.16 -16.80
N LEU A 12 -19.63 13.71 -15.56
CA LEU A 12 -19.32 14.48 -14.36
C LEU A 12 -18.08 13.88 -13.71
N ALA A 13 -17.00 14.65 -13.62
CA ALA A 13 -15.78 14.24 -12.93
C ALA A 13 -15.65 15.01 -11.62
N ILE A 14 -15.50 14.31 -10.50
CA ILE A 14 -15.29 14.89 -9.17
C ILE A 14 -13.90 14.45 -8.70
N PRO A 15 -12.90 15.36 -8.66
CA PRO A 15 -11.58 15.02 -8.14
C PRO A 15 -11.65 14.81 -6.63
N VAL A 16 -11.16 13.67 -6.15
CA VAL A 16 -11.05 13.36 -4.72
C VAL A 16 -9.57 13.37 -4.35
N LYS A 17 -9.15 14.32 -3.50
CA LYS A 17 -7.75 14.45 -3.07
C LYS A 17 -7.49 13.61 -1.82
N ALA A 18 -6.30 13.00 -1.71
CA ALA A 18 -5.91 12.20 -0.55
C ALA A 18 -6.11 12.94 0.78
N VAL A 19 -5.67 14.19 0.86
CA VAL A 19 -5.83 15.06 2.05
C VAL A 19 -7.27 15.21 2.55
N SER A 20 -8.28 14.98 1.69
CA SER A 20 -9.69 15.08 2.10
C SER A 20 -10.20 13.86 2.87
N TYR A 21 -9.49 12.73 2.85
CA TYR A 21 -9.96 11.49 3.46
C TYR A 21 -8.89 10.70 4.21
N ILE A 22 -7.59 11.00 4.06
CA ILE A 22 -6.51 10.14 4.55
C ILE A 22 -6.56 9.89 6.06
N ASP A 23 -6.88 10.92 6.85
CA ASP A 23 -7.02 10.85 8.32
C ASP A 23 -8.27 10.07 8.77
N HIS A 24 -9.15 9.69 7.85
CA HIS A 24 -10.39 8.96 8.10
C HIS A 24 -10.38 7.54 7.52
N VAL A 25 -9.25 7.11 6.94
CA VAL A 25 -9.12 5.75 6.39
C VAL A 25 -9.05 4.75 7.54
N THR A 26 -9.94 3.77 7.51
CA THR A 26 -9.93 2.64 8.46
C THR A 26 -9.04 1.51 7.95
N GLU A 27 -8.77 0.50 8.78
CA GLU A 27 -7.98 -0.69 8.40
C GLU A 27 -8.53 -1.42 7.16
N ALA A 28 -9.84 -1.37 6.93
CA ALA A 28 -10.48 -1.97 5.75
C ALA A 28 -10.15 -1.21 4.44
N ALA A 29 -9.69 0.04 4.55
CA ALA A 29 -9.33 0.90 3.43
C ALA A 29 -10.45 1.04 2.38
N MET A 30 -11.71 1.17 2.82
CA MET A 30 -12.88 1.25 1.93
C MET A 30 -13.40 2.69 1.82
N LEU A 31 -13.64 3.15 0.60
CA LEU A 31 -14.24 4.44 0.29
C LEU A 31 -15.61 4.22 -0.39
N LYS A 32 -16.68 4.75 0.21
CA LYS A 32 -18.02 4.72 -0.38
C LYS A 32 -18.35 6.07 -1.02
N VAL A 33 -18.68 6.06 -2.30
CA VAL A 33 -19.19 7.22 -3.05
C VAL A 33 -20.69 7.06 -3.24
N SER A 34 -21.45 8.12 -2.98
CA SER A 34 -22.90 8.15 -3.19
C SER A 34 -23.29 9.39 -3.98
N ILE A 35 -24.01 9.19 -5.08
CA ILE A 35 -24.51 10.26 -5.96
C ILE A 35 -26.02 10.27 -5.87
N LEU A 36 -26.57 11.44 -5.60
CA LEU A 36 -28.00 11.70 -5.57
C LEU A 36 -28.33 12.66 -6.72
N MET A 37 -29.27 12.29 -7.58
CA MET A 37 -29.75 13.14 -8.66
C MET A 37 -31.27 13.30 -8.55
N ARG A 38 -31.74 14.54 -8.50
CA ARG A 38 -33.18 14.84 -8.54
C ARG A 38 -33.54 15.38 -9.93
N ASP A 39 -34.48 14.72 -10.60
CA ASP A 39 -35.13 15.25 -11.80
C ASP A 39 -36.27 16.17 -11.34
N THR A 40 -36.03 17.48 -11.42
CA THR A 40 -37.00 18.50 -11.00
C THR A 40 -38.23 18.59 -11.90
N GLN A 41 -38.19 18.02 -13.10
CA GLN A 41 -39.34 18.00 -14.01
C GLN A 41 -40.28 16.83 -13.73
N ARG A 42 -39.74 15.69 -13.27
CA ARG A 42 -40.50 14.46 -13.01
C ARG A 42 -40.67 14.12 -11.54
N ASP A 43 -40.13 14.95 -10.64
CA ASP A 43 -40.04 14.70 -9.20
C ASP A 43 -39.43 13.34 -8.83
N ASN A 44 -38.55 12.83 -9.71
CA ASN A 44 -37.88 11.55 -9.51
C ASN A 44 -36.54 11.74 -8.82
N LEU A 45 -36.21 10.80 -7.92
CA LEU A 45 -34.93 10.74 -7.23
C LEU A 45 -34.15 9.50 -7.67
N TYR A 46 -32.95 9.72 -8.18
CA TYR A 46 -32.01 8.67 -8.56
C TYR A 46 -30.87 8.63 -7.56
N VAL A 47 -30.51 7.42 -7.13
CA VAL A 47 -29.40 7.19 -6.21
C VAL A 47 -28.47 6.16 -6.83
N ALA A 48 -27.19 6.50 -6.90
CA ALA A 48 -26.14 5.56 -7.27
C ALA A 48 -25.11 5.50 -6.13
N GLN A 49 -24.66 4.31 -5.79
CA GLN A 49 -23.64 4.11 -4.78
C GLN A 49 -22.60 3.13 -5.29
N GLU A 50 -21.35 3.41 -4.98
CA GLU A 50 -20.24 2.51 -5.27
C GLU A 50 -19.27 2.51 -4.11
N THR A 51 -18.59 1.39 -3.88
CA THR A 51 -17.60 1.28 -2.83
C THR A 51 -16.32 0.70 -3.41
N PHE A 52 -15.22 1.40 -3.16
CA PHE A 52 -13.91 1.10 -3.67
C PHE A 52 -12.98 0.73 -2.52
N ARG A 53 -12.04 -0.17 -2.78
CA ARG A 53 -10.93 -0.42 -1.87
C ARG A 53 -9.74 0.44 -2.30
N LEU A 54 -9.26 1.28 -1.39
CA LEU A 54 -8.01 2.01 -1.55
C LEU A 54 -6.86 1.00 -1.57
N ARG A 55 -5.98 1.14 -2.56
CA ARG A 55 -4.81 0.28 -2.70
C ARG A 55 -3.65 0.87 -1.92
N THR A 56 -3.03 0.06 -1.07
CA THR A 56 -1.71 0.31 -0.52
C THR A 56 -0.66 -0.24 -1.47
N PRO A 57 0.54 0.35 -1.53
CA PRO A 57 1.61 -0.16 -2.37
C PRO A 57 2.11 -1.50 -1.80
N ASP A 58 2.45 -2.42 -2.68
CA ASP A 58 3.12 -3.66 -2.30
C ASP A 58 4.58 -3.34 -1.94
N LEU A 59 5.05 -3.87 -0.81
CA LEU A 59 6.43 -3.75 -0.39
C LEU A 59 7.24 -4.85 -1.07
N ASN A 60 8.11 -4.46 -1.99
CA ASN A 60 9.06 -5.37 -2.62
C ASN A 60 10.17 -5.74 -1.64
N ILE A 61 10.60 -6.99 -1.65
CA ILE A 61 11.71 -7.49 -0.84
C ILE A 61 12.67 -8.23 -1.77
N LYS A 62 13.94 -7.83 -1.77
CA LYS A 62 15.00 -8.47 -2.55
C LYS A 62 16.13 -8.93 -1.64
N CYS A 63 16.56 -10.18 -1.77
CA CYS A 63 17.76 -10.69 -1.12
C CYS A 63 18.99 -10.40 -1.98
N TYR A 64 20.04 -9.82 -1.39
CA TYR A 64 21.30 -9.55 -2.09
C TYR A 64 22.33 -10.66 -1.98
N ASN A 65 22.19 -11.55 -1.00
CA ASN A 65 23.09 -12.67 -0.84
C ASN A 65 22.86 -13.70 -1.96
N SER A 66 23.94 -14.12 -2.61
CA SER A 66 23.92 -15.22 -3.59
C SER A 66 23.65 -16.58 -2.95
N SER A 67 23.99 -16.73 -1.66
CA SER A 67 23.63 -17.88 -0.83
C SER A 67 23.40 -17.41 0.61
N CYS A 68 22.36 -17.94 1.25
CA CYS A 68 22.06 -17.67 2.66
C CYS A 68 22.53 -18.87 3.49
N GLN A 69 23.31 -18.63 4.53
CA GLN A 69 23.86 -19.66 5.41
C GLN A 69 23.42 -19.40 6.85
N VAL A 70 23.28 -20.45 7.64
CA VAL A 70 23.03 -20.31 9.08
C VAL A 70 24.15 -19.52 9.75
N ASP A 71 23.79 -18.69 10.73
CA ASP A 71 24.67 -17.81 11.51
C ASP A 71 25.47 -16.82 10.65
N ARG A 72 24.96 -16.49 9.46
CA ARG A 72 25.48 -15.43 8.59
C ARG A 72 24.40 -14.39 8.30
N GLU A 73 24.85 -13.14 8.16
CA GLU A 73 23.99 -12.02 7.82
C GLU A 73 23.43 -12.17 6.40
N VAL A 74 22.11 -12.06 6.29
CA VAL A 74 21.36 -11.99 5.04
C VAL A 74 20.84 -10.56 4.88
N THR A 75 21.33 -9.88 3.86
CA THR A 75 20.95 -8.50 3.53
C THR A 75 19.78 -8.49 2.57
N LEU A 76 18.72 -7.79 2.97
CA LEU A 76 17.48 -7.62 2.23
C LEU A 76 17.29 -6.15 1.92
N ARG A 77 16.81 -5.83 0.71
CA ARG A 77 16.30 -4.50 0.37
C ARG A 77 14.80 -4.52 0.28
N MET A 78 14.17 -3.65 1.05
CA MET A 78 12.76 -3.33 0.98
C MET A 78 12.57 -2.10 0.09
N SER A 79 11.61 -2.13 -0.83
CA SER A 79 11.27 -0.95 -1.62
C SER A 79 9.82 -0.85 -2.08
N PHE A 80 9.35 0.38 -2.26
CA PHE A 80 8.09 0.70 -2.96
C PHE A 80 8.11 2.16 -3.42
N SER A 81 7.26 2.52 -4.39
CA SER A 81 7.10 3.91 -4.82
C SER A 81 6.07 4.64 -3.94
N ASN A 82 6.44 5.77 -3.33
CA ASN A 82 5.53 6.60 -2.56
C ASN A 82 4.31 6.99 -3.42
N PRO A 83 3.09 6.52 -3.07
CA PRO A 83 1.90 6.77 -3.89
C PRO A 83 1.30 8.16 -3.68
N LEU A 84 1.80 8.92 -2.70
CA LEU A 84 1.26 10.23 -2.33
C LEU A 84 2.02 11.36 -3.02
N ASP A 85 1.30 12.49 -3.18
CA ASP A 85 1.82 13.77 -3.67
C ASP A 85 2.54 14.58 -2.58
N GLN A 86 2.76 13.97 -1.41
CA GLN A 86 3.46 14.54 -0.26
C GLN A 86 4.55 13.58 0.26
N PRO A 87 5.58 14.10 0.96
CA PRO A 87 6.62 13.24 1.53
C PRO A 87 6.10 12.36 2.67
N LEU A 88 6.58 11.12 2.73
CA LEU A 88 6.35 10.21 3.86
C LEU A 88 7.38 10.52 4.96
N THR A 89 6.91 10.90 6.14
CA THR A 89 7.76 11.22 7.30
C THR A 89 7.41 10.37 8.52
N GLN A 90 8.32 10.31 9.49
CA GLN A 90 8.15 9.50 10.71
C GLN A 90 7.84 8.03 10.38
N SER A 91 8.58 7.51 9.40
CA SER A 91 8.35 6.21 8.80
C SER A 91 9.10 5.12 9.54
N TYR A 92 8.49 3.94 9.64
CA TYR A 92 9.06 2.76 10.26
C TYR A 92 8.90 1.54 9.36
N LEU A 93 9.87 0.64 9.45
CA LEU A 93 9.83 -0.67 8.83
C LEU A 93 9.92 -1.73 9.93
N TYR A 94 8.89 -2.56 10.01
CA TYR A 94 8.87 -3.75 10.85
C TYR A 94 9.21 -4.98 10.00
N VAL A 95 10.14 -5.81 10.44
CA VAL A 95 10.58 -7.03 9.75
C VAL A 95 10.66 -8.18 10.74
N GLU A 96 10.09 -9.32 10.37
CA GLU A 96 10.16 -10.54 11.16
C GLU A 96 10.28 -11.78 10.27
N SER A 97 10.88 -12.84 10.81
CA SER A 97 10.89 -14.15 10.18
C SER A 97 11.06 -15.25 11.22
N ALA A 98 10.27 -16.31 11.12
CA ALA A 98 10.42 -17.45 12.01
C ALA A 98 11.76 -18.17 11.73
N GLY A 99 12.67 -18.19 12.70
CA GLY A 99 14.00 -18.78 12.57
C GLY A 99 15.11 -17.80 12.19
N ALA A 100 14.80 -16.52 12.06
CA ALA A 100 15.76 -15.43 12.13
C ALA A 100 15.96 -14.97 13.59
N ASP A 101 16.84 -13.98 13.77
CA ASP A 101 16.98 -13.18 14.97
C ASP A 101 15.69 -12.40 15.31
N ASP A 102 15.73 -11.67 16.43
CA ASP A 102 14.56 -10.95 16.94
C ASP A 102 13.97 -9.98 15.89
N PRO A 103 12.62 -9.79 15.88
CA PRO A 103 11.98 -8.86 14.99
C PRO A 103 12.58 -7.45 15.06
N ARG A 104 12.76 -6.82 13.91
CA ARG A 104 13.37 -5.49 13.81
C ARG A 104 12.31 -4.42 13.57
N LEU A 105 12.43 -3.32 14.32
CA LEU A 105 11.69 -2.08 14.06
C LEU A 105 12.69 -0.97 13.74
N LEU A 106 12.74 -0.56 12.48
CA LEU A 106 13.76 0.34 11.96
C LEU A 106 13.15 1.67 11.56
N PRO A 107 13.70 2.82 12.00
CA PRO A 107 13.31 4.10 11.46
C PRO A 107 13.76 4.21 10.00
N VAL A 108 12.86 4.65 9.12
CA VAL A 108 13.12 4.86 7.70
C VAL A 108 13.22 6.36 7.41
N ARG A 109 14.16 6.74 6.55
CA ARG A 109 14.33 8.14 6.14
C ARG A 109 13.07 8.67 5.44
N SER A 110 12.88 9.99 5.50
CA SER A 110 11.82 10.65 4.77
C SER A 110 11.90 10.29 3.28
N THR A 111 10.77 9.88 2.70
CA THR A 111 10.67 9.55 1.27
C THR A 111 9.91 10.67 0.58
N PRO A 112 10.51 11.38 -0.40
CA PRO A 112 9.81 12.45 -1.11
C PRO A 112 8.56 11.97 -1.85
N ALA A 113 7.70 12.92 -2.22
CA ALA A 113 6.51 12.67 -3.05
C ALA A 113 6.89 11.94 -4.35
N ALA A 114 6.13 10.91 -4.72
CA ALA A 114 6.33 10.11 -5.92
C ALA A 114 7.74 9.48 -6.10
N CYS A 115 8.59 9.46 -5.07
CA CYS A 115 9.90 8.83 -5.11
C CYS A 115 9.87 7.40 -4.54
N GLU A 116 10.90 6.61 -4.86
CA GLU A 116 11.06 5.27 -4.29
C GLU A 116 11.57 5.35 -2.84
N MET A 117 10.89 4.65 -1.94
CA MET A 117 11.38 4.32 -0.61
C MET A 117 12.28 3.10 -0.73
N THR A 118 13.48 3.16 -0.14
CA THR A 118 14.37 2.00 0.00
C THR A 118 14.91 1.89 1.42
N CYS A 119 14.96 0.67 1.95
CA CYS A 119 15.56 0.39 3.26
C CYS A 119 16.25 -0.98 3.22
N ASP A 120 17.50 -1.03 3.66
CA ASP A 120 18.26 -2.27 3.78
C ASP A 120 18.17 -2.80 5.21
N VAL A 121 17.97 -4.11 5.35
CA VAL A 121 17.85 -4.81 6.62
C VAL A 121 18.69 -6.07 6.57
N GLU A 122 19.40 -6.31 7.66
CA GLU A 122 20.17 -7.54 7.86
C GLU A 122 19.43 -8.43 8.86
N LEU A 123 19.28 -9.70 8.52
CA LEU A 123 18.75 -10.75 9.40
C LEU A 123 19.78 -11.86 9.53
N THR A 124 19.79 -12.55 10.67
CA THR A 124 20.65 -13.74 10.86
C THR A 124 19.79 -14.96 11.18
N PHE A 125 19.85 -15.97 10.31
CA PHE A 125 19.07 -17.19 10.47
C PHE A 125 19.80 -18.22 11.31
N GLN A 126 19.10 -18.81 12.27
CA GLN A 126 19.65 -19.78 13.24
C GLN A 126 19.30 -21.23 12.85
N ARG A 127 18.49 -21.40 11.80
CA ARG A 127 18.00 -22.70 11.34
C ARG A 127 18.10 -22.79 9.82
N LYS A 128 18.37 -24.00 9.33
CA LYS A 128 18.37 -24.32 7.90
C LYS A 128 16.94 -24.52 7.40
N GLY A 129 16.74 -24.30 6.11
CA GLY A 129 15.49 -24.62 5.41
C GLY A 129 14.82 -23.40 4.79
N ARG A 130 13.53 -23.52 4.53
CA ARG A 130 12.69 -22.44 3.97
C ARG A 130 12.17 -21.56 5.08
N HIS A 131 12.33 -20.25 4.92
CA HIS A 131 11.85 -19.25 5.84
C HIS A 131 11.04 -18.20 5.10
N LEU A 132 9.94 -17.76 5.70
CA LEU A 132 9.15 -16.64 5.22
C LEU A 132 9.54 -15.38 6.00
N ILE A 133 9.85 -14.32 5.28
CA ILE A 133 10.16 -13.01 5.82
C ILE A 133 8.93 -12.15 5.57
N TYR A 134 8.39 -11.60 6.65
CA TYR A 134 7.31 -10.63 6.60
C TYR A 134 7.87 -9.25 6.88
N ALA A 135 7.46 -8.27 6.07
CA ALA A 135 7.80 -6.88 6.28
C ALA A 135 6.56 -5.99 6.18
N ASN A 136 6.50 -4.98 7.05
CA ASN A 136 5.42 -4.01 7.10
C ASN A 136 6.01 -2.61 7.27
N PHE A 137 5.82 -1.77 6.26
CA PHE A 137 6.11 -0.35 6.33
C PHE A 137 4.86 0.42 6.78
N PHE A 138 5.07 1.39 7.66
CA PHE A 138 4.02 2.31 8.08
C PHE A 138 4.59 3.68 8.46
N CYS A 139 3.80 4.72 8.22
CA CYS A 139 4.02 6.07 8.70
C CYS A 139 2.67 6.70 9.06
N LYS A 140 2.63 8.01 9.34
CA LYS A 140 1.39 8.72 9.64
C LYS A 140 0.39 8.68 8.46
N ASP A 141 0.89 8.84 7.24
CA ASP A 141 0.04 9.06 6.05
C ASP A 141 -0.15 7.81 5.20
N LEU A 142 0.62 6.75 5.46
CA LEU A 142 0.55 5.50 4.73
C LEU A 142 0.71 4.32 5.70
N HIS A 143 -0.34 3.52 5.81
CA HIS A 143 -0.35 2.33 6.63
C HIS A 143 -0.34 1.08 5.77
N ASN A 144 0.22 -0.01 6.29
CA ASN A 144 0.06 -1.36 5.74
C ASN A 144 0.62 -1.55 4.32
N ALA A 145 1.78 -0.96 4.02
CA ALA A 145 2.57 -1.38 2.87
C ALA A 145 3.34 -2.65 3.24
N LYS A 146 2.86 -3.80 2.77
CA LYS A 146 3.27 -5.13 3.24
C LYS A 146 3.98 -5.91 2.15
N GLY A 147 4.90 -6.77 2.57
CA GLY A 147 5.67 -7.64 1.69
C GLY A 147 5.95 -8.97 2.36
N VAL A 148 6.01 -10.02 1.54
CA VAL A 148 6.44 -11.36 1.97
C VAL A 148 7.48 -11.88 1.00
N PHE A 149 8.53 -12.50 1.53
CA PHE A 149 9.60 -13.10 0.75
C PHE A 149 9.99 -14.46 1.32
N GLU A 150 10.12 -15.47 0.46
CA GLU A 150 10.64 -16.77 0.85
C GLU A 150 12.15 -16.82 0.59
N VAL A 151 12.92 -17.20 1.61
CA VAL A 151 14.36 -17.44 1.51
C VAL A 151 14.69 -18.88 1.89
N TYR A 152 15.71 -19.44 1.25
CA TYR A 152 16.25 -20.75 1.59
C TYR A 152 17.64 -20.60 2.23
N VAL A 153 17.78 -21.07 3.47
CA VAL A 153 19.00 -20.98 4.28
C VAL A 153 19.67 -22.36 4.36
N GLN A 154 20.98 -22.39 4.11
CA GLN A 154 21.81 -23.59 4.05
C GLN A 154 22.63 -23.84 5.31
#